data_AF-A0A364KR99-F1
#
_entry.id   AF-A0A364KR99-F1
#
_cell.length_a   1.000
_cell.length_b   1.000
_cell.length_c   1.000
_cell.angle_alpha   90.00
_cell.angle_beta   90.00
_cell.angle_gamma   90.00
#
_symmetry.space_group_name_H-M   'P 1'
#
loop_
_entity.id
_entity.type
_entity.pdbx_description
1 polymer ?
#
loop_
_entity_poly.entity_id
_entity_poly.type
_entity_poly.pdbx_seq_one_letter_code
_entity_poly.pdbx_strand_id
1 'polypeptide(L)'
;MRITRAKTAGSGFTTSEALTNIIGLLSRSSAHHGGVHSSVETGPEQPAIPGDFRSSPHLTAELMSQGCLADPQSNEDPNLAVHQNDTKSALEISCGASTTVDAAWITDLGLTPVVLDYLLDKFRGMASYFPFVQLSETWTAALMAENRPFLLLAAVAAASSKHCHLQDALTRQFKESLSKRVVMAGEKDIDLLQGLLVHLAWFQFHFIPGSQQDYLYVQIAISMVIDLHLDQEAADLLGQRTNLGNIYTREACRAYLGCYYISGIITMSSGRPNNLQYHKNMLSCAVMLQQKPEFETDLLIHPVTKVLQFAEEVCETYRSEGLHGPCLYIHAERFTTRLEDWWSSLSTDLRNTG
;
A
#
# COMPACT_ATOMS: atom_id res chain seq x y z
N MET A 1 7.14 -73.81 -5.12
CA MET A 1 5.85 -73.17 -4.73
C MET A 1 5.99 -71.70 -5.14
N ARG A 2 5.55 -71.29 -6.34
CA ARG A 2 4.18 -70.84 -6.72
C ARG A 2 3.70 -69.68 -5.83
N ILE A 3 3.70 -68.42 -6.32
CA ILE A 3 2.59 -67.68 -7.03
C ILE A 3 1.56 -67.15 -6.00
N THR A 4 0.96 -65.94 -6.03
CA THR A 4 0.86 -64.75 -6.94
C THR A 4 1.51 -63.49 -6.30
N ARG A 5 1.77 -62.30 -6.90
CA ARG A 5 1.30 -61.47 -8.04
C ARG A 5 -0.08 -60.76 -7.92
N ALA A 6 -0.06 -59.48 -7.57
CA ALA A 6 -1.12 -58.50 -7.87
C ALA A 6 -0.51 -57.24 -8.51
N LYS A 7 -1.27 -56.52 -9.37
CA LYS A 7 -0.77 -55.34 -10.14
C LYS A 7 -1.91 -54.42 -10.61
N THR A 8 -2.01 -53.23 -10.01
CA THR A 8 -2.72 -52.02 -10.49
C THR A 8 -1.96 -50.84 -9.88
N ALA A 9 -1.49 -49.84 -10.63
CA ALA A 9 -2.25 -48.77 -11.31
C ALA A 9 -3.00 -47.85 -10.31
N GLY A 10 -2.87 -46.52 -10.36
CA GLY A 10 -2.02 -45.71 -11.24
C GLY A 10 -2.64 -44.35 -11.57
N SER A 11 -2.22 -43.30 -10.85
CA SER A 11 -2.66 -41.92 -11.08
C SER A 11 -1.55 -40.96 -10.68
N GLY A 12 -0.59 -40.74 -11.59
CA GLY A 12 0.38 -39.66 -11.42
C GLY A 12 -0.32 -38.33 -11.71
N PHE A 13 -0.73 -37.61 -10.67
CA PHE A 13 -1.23 -36.24 -10.81
C PHE A 13 -0.14 -35.40 -11.47
N THR A 14 -0.37 -34.94 -12.68
CA THR A 14 0.58 -34.06 -13.34
C THR A 14 0.44 -32.65 -12.74
N THR A 15 1.55 -31.93 -12.58
CA THR A 15 1.52 -30.55 -12.06
C THR A 15 0.66 -29.62 -12.93
N SER A 16 0.52 -29.96 -14.24
CA SER A 16 -0.41 -29.34 -15.18
C SER A 16 -1.88 -29.41 -14.74
N GLU A 17 -2.35 -30.56 -14.25
CA GLU A 17 -3.73 -30.72 -13.76
C GLU A 17 -3.97 -29.93 -12.46
N ALA A 18 -2.97 -29.82 -11.58
CA ALA A 18 -3.07 -28.99 -10.38
C ALA A 18 -3.21 -27.50 -10.75
N LEU A 19 -2.36 -27.00 -11.65
CA LEU A 19 -2.44 -25.62 -12.16
C LEU A 19 -3.75 -25.34 -12.89
N THR A 20 -4.21 -26.28 -13.73
CA THR A 20 -5.47 -26.14 -14.48
C THR A 20 -6.68 -26.10 -13.55
N ASN A 21 -6.67 -26.87 -12.45
CA ASN A 21 -7.72 -26.77 -11.43
C ASN A 21 -7.70 -25.43 -10.67
N ILE A 22 -6.52 -24.89 -10.34
CA ILE A 22 -6.40 -23.57 -9.69
C ILE A 22 -6.92 -22.45 -10.61
N ILE A 23 -6.50 -22.45 -11.88
CA ILE A 23 -7.00 -21.50 -12.89
C ILE A 23 -8.50 -21.67 -13.08
N GLY A 24 -9.01 -22.91 -13.15
CA GLY A 24 -10.44 -23.21 -13.28
C GLY A 24 -11.28 -22.76 -12.07
N LEU A 25 -10.73 -22.78 -10.85
CA LEU A 25 -11.39 -22.25 -9.64
C LEU A 25 -11.47 -20.72 -9.70
N LEU A 26 -10.36 -20.05 -10.03
CA LEU A 26 -10.33 -18.59 -10.19
C LEU A 26 -11.28 -18.12 -11.31
N SER A 27 -11.30 -18.81 -12.46
CA SER A 27 -12.21 -18.52 -13.58
C SER A 27 -13.69 -18.78 -13.28
N ARG A 28 -14.03 -19.59 -12.27
CA ARG A 28 -15.43 -19.80 -11.84
C ARG A 28 -15.90 -18.74 -10.84
N SER A 29 -15.00 -18.08 -10.13
CA SER A 29 -15.36 -16.99 -9.19
C SER A 29 -15.88 -15.72 -9.89
N SER A 30 -15.67 -15.58 -11.20
CA SER A 30 -16.13 -14.43 -12.00
C SER A 30 -17.42 -14.69 -12.79
N ALA A 31 -18.04 -15.87 -12.67
CA ALA A 31 -19.15 -16.28 -13.54
C ALA A 31 -20.31 -16.96 -12.79
N HIS A 32 -21.27 -16.14 -12.34
CA HIS A 32 -22.75 -16.35 -12.31
C HIS A 32 -23.42 -15.85 -11.01
N HIS A 33 -24.48 -15.06 -11.14
CA HIS A 33 -25.84 -15.61 -11.11
C HIS A 33 -26.84 -14.66 -11.80
N GLY A 34 -27.78 -15.25 -12.57
CA GLY A 34 -28.71 -14.48 -13.41
C GLY A 34 -29.48 -15.33 -14.43
N GLY A 35 -29.88 -16.56 -14.04
CA GLY A 35 -30.55 -17.48 -14.95
C GLY A 35 -31.31 -18.57 -14.20
N VAL A 36 -32.63 -18.40 -14.08
CA VAL A 36 -33.58 -19.45 -13.69
C VAL A 36 -34.60 -19.57 -14.82
N HIS A 37 -34.75 -20.77 -15.37
CA HIS A 37 -35.70 -21.06 -16.45
C HIS A 37 -36.98 -21.71 -15.92
N SER A 38 -38.12 -21.27 -16.44
CA SER A 38 -39.32 -22.10 -16.56
C SER A 38 -40.06 -21.78 -17.87
N SER A 39 -40.46 -22.83 -18.58
CA SER A 39 -41.21 -22.87 -19.84
C SER A 39 -42.66 -22.32 -19.68
N VAL A 40 -43.52 -22.16 -20.71
CA VAL A 40 -43.51 -22.54 -22.15
C VAL A 40 -44.55 -21.70 -22.95
N GLU A 41 -44.43 -21.65 -24.29
CA GLU A 41 -45.45 -21.19 -25.30
C GLU A 41 -45.93 -19.71 -25.23
N THR A 42 -46.35 -19.00 -26.30
CA THR A 42 -46.50 -19.29 -27.76
C THR A 42 -46.16 -18.03 -28.59
N GLY A 43 -45.75 -18.16 -29.87
CA GLY A 43 -45.48 -17.02 -30.81
C GLY A 43 -46.67 -16.65 -31.71
N PRO A 44 -46.50 -15.97 -32.88
CA PRO A 44 -45.30 -15.42 -33.56
C PRO A 44 -45.33 -13.85 -33.63
N GLU A 45 -44.45 -13.06 -34.29
CA GLU A 45 -43.93 -13.04 -35.67
C GLU A 45 -42.46 -12.55 -35.83
N GLN A 46 -41.91 -12.75 -37.03
CA GLN A 46 -40.59 -12.30 -37.57
C GLN A 46 -40.86 -11.55 -38.91
N PRO A 47 -39.89 -11.04 -39.71
CA PRO A 47 -38.40 -11.01 -39.62
C PRO A 47 -37.85 -9.53 -39.67
N ALA A 48 -36.58 -9.18 -39.95
CA ALA A 48 -35.44 -9.86 -40.60
C ALA A 48 -34.04 -9.32 -40.19
N ILE A 49 -33.00 -10.04 -40.64
CA ILE A 49 -31.54 -9.77 -40.50
C ILE A 49 -30.93 -9.90 -41.91
N PRO A 50 -30.06 -8.96 -42.38
CA PRO A 50 -28.57 -9.04 -42.26
C PRO A 50 -27.99 -7.87 -41.42
N GLY A 51 -26.72 -7.84 -40.98
CA GLY A 51 -25.49 -8.45 -41.51
C GLY A 51 -24.74 -7.45 -42.43
N ASP A 52 -23.42 -7.29 -42.41
CA ASP A 52 -22.32 -7.93 -41.66
C ASP A 52 -21.02 -7.08 -41.83
N PHE A 53 -19.89 -7.48 -41.23
CA PHE A 53 -18.50 -7.03 -41.46
C PHE A 53 -18.01 -5.60 -41.07
N ARG A 54 -17.24 -5.57 -39.96
CA ARG A 54 -15.76 -5.31 -39.92
C ARG A 54 -15.19 -3.90 -40.24
N SER A 55 -14.18 -3.53 -39.42
CA SER A 55 -12.98 -2.69 -39.71
C SER A 55 -12.89 -1.30 -39.04
N SER A 56 -11.84 -1.14 -38.23
CA SER A 56 -11.10 0.12 -37.96
C SER A 56 -9.98 0.25 -39.04
N PRO A 57 -9.22 1.36 -39.25
CA PRO A 57 -9.09 2.59 -38.44
C PRO A 57 -9.05 3.92 -39.26
N HIS A 58 -8.82 5.08 -38.60
CA HIS A 58 -7.64 5.95 -38.86
C HIS A 58 -7.60 7.27 -38.05
N LEU A 59 -6.49 8.00 -38.24
CA LEU A 59 -5.95 9.13 -37.48
C LEU A 59 -6.16 10.47 -38.23
N THR A 60 -6.50 11.55 -37.51
CA THR A 60 -6.27 12.97 -37.87
C THR A 60 -6.12 13.76 -36.56
N ALA A 61 -5.17 14.67 -36.30
CA ALA A 61 -4.25 15.51 -37.09
C ALA A 61 -4.78 16.91 -37.46
N GLU A 62 -3.89 17.91 -37.31
CA GLU A 62 -4.00 19.35 -37.64
C GLU A 62 -4.96 20.17 -36.77
N LEU A 63 -4.50 21.16 -35.98
CA LEU A 63 -3.78 22.43 -36.26
C LEU A 63 -4.71 23.58 -36.68
N MET A 64 -4.57 24.72 -35.97
CA MET A 64 -4.70 26.09 -36.48
C MET A 64 -4.15 27.05 -35.41
N SER A 65 -3.42 28.10 -35.81
CA SER A 65 -2.76 29.03 -34.88
C SER A 65 -2.76 30.47 -35.41
N GLN A 66 -3.17 31.41 -34.56
CA GLN A 66 -2.95 32.87 -34.64
C GLN A 66 -3.55 33.51 -33.35
N GLY A 67 -2.96 34.52 -32.70
CA GLY A 67 -1.65 35.16 -32.89
C GLY A 67 -1.73 36.69 -32.94
N CYS A 68 -1.20 37.37 -31.91
CA CYS A 68 -0.92 38.82 -31.88
C CYS A 68 0.19 39.14 -30.87
N LEU A 69 0.94 40.22 -31.10
CA LEU A 69 2.09 40.68 -30.30
C LEU A 69 1.94 42.16 -29.92
N ALA A 70 2.40 42.57 -28.74
CA ALA A 70 2.87 43.93 -28.44
C ALA A 70 3.67 44.00 -27.12
N ASP A 71 4.81 44.69 -27.16
CA ASP A 71 5.73 45.16 -26.09
C ASP A 71 6.61 46.27 -26.78
N PRO A 72 7.43 47.17 -26.13
CA PRO A 72 8.30 46.91 -24.96
C PRO A 72 8.66 48.12 -24.02
N GLN A 73 9.60 47.89 -23.07
CA GLN A 73 10.53 48.87 -22.42
C GLN A 73 9.92 49.91 -21.44
N SER A 74 10.60 50.54 -20.45
CA SER A 74 11.99 50.52 -19.87
C SER A 74 12.00 51.48 -18.63
N ASN A 75 12.77 51.42 -17.53
CA ASN A 75 13.75 50.49 -16.90
C ASN A 75 13.54 50.63 -15.33
N GLU A 76 14.45 50.69 -14.33
CA GLU A 76 15.93 50.69 -14.15
C GLU A 76 16.31 50.38 -12.66
N ASP A 77 17.61 50.33 -12.32
CA ASP A 77 18.22 49.98 -10.99
C ASP A 77 19.13 51.15 -10.50
N PRO A 78 19.43 51.40 -9.20
CA PRO A 78 20.41 50.54 -8.47
C PRO A 78 20.44 50.52 -6.90
N ASN A 79 21.13 49.50 -6.38
CA ASN A 79 21.85 49.34 -5.10
C ASN A 79 21.97 50.49 -4.06
N LEU A 80 21.84 50.10 -2.78
CA LEU A 80 22.71 50.57 -1.68
C LEU A 80 22.95 49.44 -0.65
N ALA A 81 24.12 49.40 -0.01
CA ALA A 81 24.47 48.43 1.04
C ALA A 81 25.14 49.13 2.23
N VAL A 82 25.07 48.56 3.46
CA VAL A 82 26.11 48.65 4.52
C VAL A 82 25.74 47.90 5.85
N HIS A 83 26.76 47.25 6.45
CA HIS A 83 26.96 46.72 7.83
C HIS A 83 25.84 46.05 8.67
N GLN A 84 26.08 44.75 8.94
CA GLN A 84 26.28 44.10 10.26
C GLN A 84 25.47 44.55 11.50
N ASN A 85 24.89 43.56 12.21
CA ASN A 85 25.26 43.23 13.60
C ASN A 85 24.67 41.88 14.07
N ASP A 86 25.35 41.20 15.00
CA ASP A 86 24.85 40.01 15.68
C ASP A 86 23.78 40.36 16.73
N THR A 87 22.58 39.80 16.64
CA THR A 87 21.76 39.58 17.85
C THR A 87 20.94 38.30 17.80
N LYS A 88 21.10 37.50 18.86
CA LYS A 88 20.30 36.32 19.19
C LYS A 88 18.83 36.72 19.43
N SER A 89 17.90 36.20 18.64
CA SER A 89 16.44 36.33 18.88
C SER A 89 15.77 34.97 18.73
N ALA A 90 14.73 34.72 19.53
CA ALA A 90 14.01 33.46 19.50
C ALA A 90 12.95 33.45 18.38
N LEU A 91 12.89 32.35 17.62
CA LEU A 91 11.69 31.98 16.91
C LEU A 91 10.73 31.33 17.93
N GLU A 92 9.88 32.15 18.55
CA GLU A 92 8.72 31.64 19.28
C GLU A 92 7.78 30.95 18.28
N ILE A 93 7.65 29.64 18.42
CA ILE A 93 6.73 28.84 17.61
C ILE A 93 5.31 29.15 18.09
N SER A 94 4.56 29.91 17.29
CA SER A 94 3.14 30.14 17.50
C SER A 94 2.35 28.85 17.19
N CYS A 95 2.31 27.94 18.16
CA CYS A 95 1.48 26.73 18.12
C CYS A 95 0.76 26.54 19.45
N GLY A 96 -0.57 26.68 19.42
CA GLY A 96 -1.43 26.52 20.60
C GLY A 96 -2.93 26.47 20.31
N ALA A 97 -3.33 26.35 19.04
CA ALA A 97 -4.72 26.43 18.60
C ALA A 97 -5.20 25.26 17.71
N SER A 98 -4.30 24.45 17.14
CA SER A 98 -4.68 23.30 16.29
C SER A 98 -4.95 22.04 17.11
N THR A 99 -4.05 21.71 18.03
CA THR A 99 -3.97 20.41 18.73
C THR A 99 -5.24 19.99 19.47
N THR A 100 -6.07 20.95 19.89
CA THR A 100 -7.34 20.67 20.58
C THR A 100 -8.46 20.19 19.65
N VAL A 101 -8.35 20.44 18.34
CA VAL A 101 -9.36 20.05 17.34
C VAL A 101 -9.14 18.60 16.89
N ASP A 102 -7.88 18.21 16.65
CA ASP A 102 -7.52 16.91 16.09
C ASP A 102 -7.83 15.71 17.01
N ALA A 103 -7.94 15.96 18.32
CA ALA A 103 -8.25 14.97 19.35
C ALA A 103 -9.75 14.96 19.79
N ALA A 104 -10.59 15.85 19.26
CA ALA A 104 -11.99 16.02 19.72
C ALA A 104 -12.86 14.74 19.60
N TRP A 105 -12.53 13.85 18.67
CA TRP A 105 -13.19 12.56 18.49
C TRP A 105 -13.13 11.66 19.74
N ILE A 106 -12.12 11.82 20.60
CA ILE A 106 -12.00 11.06 21.87
C ILE A 106 -13.16 11.42 22.80
N THR A 107 -13.44 12.72 22.95
CA THR A 107 -14.56 13.22 23.75
C THR A 107 -15.92 12.98 23.09
N ASP A 108 -16.03 13.15 21.77
CA ASP A 108 -17.29 12.94 21.03
C ASP A 108 -17.78 11.49 21.08
N LEU A 109 -16.85 10.52 21.10
CA LEU A 109 -17.14 9.10 21.23
C LEU A 109 -17.17 8.62 22.69
N GLY A 110 -16.99 9.52 23.67
CA GLY A 110 -17.03 9.20 25.10
C GLY A 110 -15.93 8.24 25.57
N LEU A 111 -14.79 8.19 24.88
CA LEU A 111 -13.73 7.22 25.15
C LEU A 111 -12.89 7.67 26.35
N THR A 112 -12.83 6.81 27.38
CA THR A 112 -11.97 7.07 28.54
C THR A 112 -10.51 6.75 28.22
N PRO A 113 -9.53 7.42 28.85
CA PRO A 113 -8.10 7.13 28.63
C PRO A 113 -7.74 5.66 28.81
N VAL A 114 -8.33 5.00 29.82
CA VAL A 114 -8.13 3.56 30.09
C VAL A 114 -8.57 2.66 28.92
N VAL A 115 -9.66 3.02 28.22
CA VAL A 115 -10.09 2.30 27.01
C VAL A 115 -9.15 2.58 25.83
N LEU A 116 -8.64 3.81 25.74
CA LEU A 116 -7.72 4.25 24.70
C LEU A 116 -6.36 3.55 24.81
N ASP A 117 -5.75 3.52 26.01
CA ASP A 117 -4.51 2.80 26.28
C ASP A 117 -4.68 1.28 26.08
N TYR A 118 -5.78 0.67 26.55
CA TYR A 118 -6.09 -0.75 26.30
C TYR A 118 -6.19 -1.11 24.81
N LEU A 119 -6.79 -0.24 24.00
CA LEU A 119 -6.86 -0.43 22.54
C LEU A 119 -5.49 -0.21 21.88
N LEU A 120 -4.68 0.70 22.41
CA LEU A 120 -3.31 0.94 21.94
C LEU A 120 -2.38 -0.27 22.23
N ASP A 121 -2.48 -0.86 23.42
CA ASP A 121 -1.75 -2.10 23.77
C ASP A 121 -2.22 -3.30 22.93
N LYS A 122 -3.53 -3.39 22.64
CA LYS A 122 -4.02 -4.38 21.68
C LYS A 122 -3.43 -4.14 20.28
N PHE A 123 -3.29 -2.89 19.83
CA PHE A 123 -2.65 -2.57 18.56
C PHE A 123 -1.17 -2.98 18.53
N ARG A 124 -0.39 -2.76 19.61
CA ARG A 124 0.99 -3.26 19.74
C ARG A 124 1.05 -4.78 19.50
N GLY A 125 0.15 -5.53 20.12
CA GLY A 125 0.02 -6.99 19.91
C GLY A 125 -0.39 -7.42 18.49
N MET A 126 -0.81 -6.49 17.62
CA MET A 126 -1.12 -6.74 16.20
C MET A 126 0.01 -6.28 15.25
N ALA A 127 1.00 -5.52 15.72
CA ALA A 127 2.03 -4.89 14.89
C ALA A 127 3.05 -5.87 14.27
N SER A 128 3.04 -7.14 14.68
CA SER A 128 3.80 -8.23 14.05
C SER A 128 3.30 -8.56 12.63
N TYR A 129 1.99 -8.45 12.39
CA TYR A 129 1.37 -8.73 11.10
C TYR A 129 1.53 -7.59 10.08
N PHE A 130 1.95 -6.40 10.52
CA PHE A 130 2.26 -5.26 9.64
C PHE A 130 3.50 -4.52 10.18
N PRO A 131 4.73 -5.00 9.85
CA PRO A 131 5.95 -4.59 10.55
C PRO A 131 6.34 -3.11 10.34
N PHE A 132 5.67 -2.39 9.44
CA PHE A 132 6.05 -1.08 8.92
C PHE A 132 5.58 0.12 9.75
N VAL A 133 4.69 -0.06 10.72
CA VAL A 133 4.29 0.99 11.66
C VAL A 133 4.33 0.40 13.07
N GLN A 134 5.35 0.79 13.84
CA GLN A 134 5.63 0.30 15.19
C GLN A 134 5.43 1.41 16.22
N LEU A 135 4.89 1.06 17.38
CA LEU A 135 4.66 1.98 18.49
C LEU A 135 5.38 1.49 19.75
N SER A 136 6.48 2.16 20.09
CA SER A 136 7.19 1.99 21.37
C SER A 136 6.23 2.02 22.56
N GLU A 137 6.54 1.24 23.59
CA GLU A 137 5.83 1.23 24.89
C GLU A 137 5.80 2.62 25.55
N THR A 138 6.73 3.51 25.20
CA THR A 138 6.79 4.90 25.69
C THR A 138 5.62 5.79 25.23
N TRP A 139 4.87 5.39 24.19
CA TRP A 139 3.74 6.16 23.68
C TRP A 139 2.45 5.82 24.42
N THR A 140 2.07 6.60 25.44
CA THR A 140 0.72 6.54 26.01
C THR A 140 -0.31 7.11 25.03
N ALA A 141 -1.58 6.72 25.14
CA ALA A 141 -2.63 7.25 24.29
C ALA A 141 -2.84 8.77 24.50
N ALA A 142 -2.55 9.29 25.70
CA ALA A 142 -2.50 10.73 25.96
C ALA A 142 -1.37 11.43 25.18
N LEU A 143 -0.14 10.90 25.24
CA LEU A 143 1.00 11.48 24.52
C LEU A 143 0.80 11.43 23.00
N MET A 144 0.16 10.37 22.49
CA MET A 144 -0.22 10.29 21.08
C MET A 144 -1.38 11.24 20.73
N ALA A 145 -2.35 11.48 21.60
CA ALA A 145 -3.43 12.44 21.32
C ALA A 145 -2.90 13.88 21.12
N GLU A 146 -1.80 14.23 21.78
CA GLU A 146 -1.12 15.53 21.63
C GLU A 146 -0.18 15.61 20.42
N ASN A 147 0.52 14.52 20.08
CA ASN A 147 1.64 14.55 19.12
C ASN A 147 1.37 13.80 17.80
N ARG A 148 0.46 12.82 17.81
CA ARG A 148 0.14 11.89 16.71
C ARG A 148 -1.35 11.47 16.71
N PRO A 149 -2.29 12.43 16.67
CA PRO A 149 -3.71 12.14 16.84
C PRO A 149 -4.29 11.28 15.71
N PHE A 150 -3.73 11.34 14.50
CA PHE A 150 -4.25 10.61 13.34
C PHE A 150 -3.82 9.13 13.35
N LEU A 151 -2.57 8.85 13.70
CA LEU A 151 -2.09 7.48 13.94
C LEU A 151 -2.76 6.86 15.15
N LEU A 152 -3.02 7.63 16.22
CA LEU A 152 -3.80 7.14 17.36
C LEU A 152 -5.20 6.71 16.92
N LEU A 153 -5.91 7.55 16.17
CA LEU A 153 -7.24 7.25 15.63
C LEU A 153 -7.21 5.98 14.76
N ALA A 154 -6.21 5.83 13.89
CA ALA A 154 -6.04 4.64 13.05
C ALA A 154 -5.76 3.36 13.86
N ALA A 155 -4.85 3.43 14.84
CA ALA A 155 -4.48 2.31 15.71
C ALA A 155 -5.66 1.85 16.56
N VAL A 156 -6.39 2.79 17.17
CA VAL A 156 -7.58 2.53 17.99
C VAL A 156 -8.74 2.00 17.13
N ALA A 157 -8.90 2.45 15.88
CA ALA A 157 -9.86 1.89 14.93
C ALA A 157 -9.54 0.43 14.58
N ALA A 158 -8.29 0.12 14.25
CA ALA A 158 -7.84 -1.25 13.95
C ALA A 158 -8.00 -2.20 15.15
N ALA A 159 -7.60 -1.73 16.34
CA ALA A 159 -7.80 -2.44 17.60
C ALA A 159 -9.28 -2.61 17.98
N SER A 160 -10.19 -1.77 17.47
CA SER A 160 -11.63 -1.86 17.75
C SER A 160 -12.37 -2.97 16.99
N SER A 161 -11.66 -3.83 16.24
CA SER A 161 -12.19 -4.98 15.47
C SER A 161 -13.10 -5.99 16.21
N LYS A 162 -13.19 -5.95 17.55
CA LYS A 162 -14.16 -6.75 18.33
C LYS A 162 -15.48 -6.00 18.64
N HIS A 163 -15.57 -4.72 18.28
CA HIS A 163 -16.61 -3.78 18.68
C HIS A 163 -17.11 -3.01 17.43
N CYS A 164 -17.83 -3.70 16.54
CA CYS A 164 -18.21 -3.18 15.21
C CYS A 164 -18.75 -1.74 15.22
N HIS A 165 -19.71 -1.40 16.10
CA HIS A 165 -20.26 -0.03 16.18
C HIS A 165 -19.24 1.05 16.55
N LEU A 166 -18.25 0.72 17.39
CA LEU A 166 -17.15 1.62 17.74
C LEU A 166 -16.14 1.71 16.57
N GLN A 167 -15.82 0.58 15.94
CA GLN A 167 -14.97 0.54 14.76
C GLN A 167 -15.57 1.37 13.61
N ASP A 168 -16.87 1.23 13.33
CA ASP A 168 -17.59 2.02 12.33
C ASP A 168 -17.60 3.52 12.65
N ALA A 169 -17.62 3.90 13.93
CA ALA A 169 -17.57 5.29 14.37
C ALA A 169 -16.17 5.90 14.20
N LEU A 170 -15.13 5.17 14.63
CA LEU A 170 -13.74 5.55 14.46
C LEU A 170 -13.33 5.60 12.97
N THR A 171 -13.75 4.62 12.17
CA THR A 171 -13.53 4.61 10.70
C THR A 171 -14.23 5.78 10.01
N ARG A 172 -15.41 6.22 10.49
CA ARG A 172 -16.05 7.44 9.99
C ARG A 172 -15.26 8.71 10.34
N GLN A 173 -14.87 8.88 11.60
CA GLN A 173 -14.03 10.01 12.01
C GLN A 173 -12.66 10.02 11.30
N PHE A 174 -12.04 8.85 11.09
CA PHE A 174 -10.81 8.70 10.34
C PHE A 174 -10.95 9.23 8.90
N LYS A 175 -12.02 8.84 8.21
CA LYS A 175 -12.31 9.30 6.83
C LYS A 175 -12.67 10.80 6.78
N GLU A 176 -13.34 11.32 7.80
CA GLU A 176 -13.65 12.75 7.91
C GLU A 176 -12.39 13.60 8.18
N SER A 177 -11.52 13.16 9.10
CA SER A 177 -10.23 13.79 9.40
C SER A 177 -9.29 13.75 8.19
N LEU A 178 -9.17 12.59 7.52
CA LEU A 178 -8.39 12.43 6.29
C LEU A 178 -8.87 13.41 5.19
N SER A 179 -10.19 13.55 5.02
CA SER A 179 -10.78 14.48 4.06
C SER A 179 -10.42 15.94 4.40
N LYS A 180 -10.55 16.34 5.68
CA LYS A 180 -10.24 17.71 6.12
C LYS A 180 -8.74 18.03 5.99
N ARG A 181 -7.87 17.26 6.66
CA ARG A 181 -6.43 17.54 6.72
C ARG A 181 -5.76 17.35 5.36
N VAL A 182 -5.97 16.22 4.70
CA VAL A 182 -5.24 15.88 3.46
C VAL A 182 -5.90 16.46 2.21
N VAL A 183 -7.23 16.34 2.07
CA VAL A 183 -7.91 16.70 0.80
C VAL A 183 -8.31 18.16 0.75
N MET A 184 -8.70 18.77 1.88
CA MET A 184 -9.08 20.20 1.93
C MET A 184 -7.93 21.13 2.31
N ALA A 185 -7.11 20.78 3.32
CA ALA A 185 -5.99 21.60 3.77
C ALA A 185 -4.65 21.24 3.08
N GLY A 186 -4.54 20.09 2.42
CA GLY A 186 -3.34 19.67 1.68
C GLY A 186 -2.19 19.16 2.56
N GLU A 187 -2.46 18.91 3.84
CA GLU A 187 -1.46 18.53 4.86
C GLU A 187 -0.82 17.17 4.57
N LYS A 188 0.49 17.09 4.81
CA LYS A 188 1.30 15.86 4.67
C LYS A 188 2.37 15.84 5.76
N ASP A 189 2.34 14.78 6.56
CA ASP A 189 3.29 14.52 7.63
C ASP A 189 3.39 12.99 7.86
N ILE A 190 4.26 12.57 8.77
CA ILE A 190 4.47 11.15 9.07
C ILE A 190 3.31 10.52 9.88
N ASP A 191 2.55 11.30 10.65
CA ASP A 191 1.38 10.83 11.42
C ASP A 191 0.22 10.46 10.47
N LEU A 192 -0.05 11.35 9.50
CA LEU A 192 -0.97 11.14 8.40
C LEU A 192 -0.59 9.92 7.55
N LEU A 193 0.67 9.80 7.14
CA LEU A 193 1.13 8.65 6.35
C LEU A 193 1.05 7.34 7.15
N GLN A 194 1.55 7.30 8.39
CA GLN A 194 1.49 6.09 9.22
C GLN A 194 0.04 5.68 9.54
N GLY A 195 -0.83 6.63 9.89
CA GLY A 195 -2.24 6.36 10.14
C GLY A 195 -2.97 5.83 8.90
N LEU A 196 -2.66 6.37 7.72
CA LEU A 196 -3.20 5.88 6.45
C LEU A 196 -2.71 4.47 6.10
N LEU A 197 -1.44 4.16 6.36
CA LEU A 197 -0.89 2.80 6.21
C LEU A 197 -1.52 1.81 7.20
N VAL A 198 -1.77 2.23 8.45
CA VAL A 198 -2.48 1.40 9.45
C VAL A 198 -3.93 1.14 9.06
N HIS A 199 -4.64 2.13 8.52
CA HIS A 199 -5.99 1.94 8.00
C HIS A 199 -6.00 0.97 6.81
N LEU A 200 -5.04 1.08 5.90
CA LEU A 200 -4.91 0.22 4.73
C LEU A 200 -4.42 -1.20 5.06
N ALA A 201 -3.62 -1.40 6.10
CA ALA A 201 -3.26 -2.72 6.58
C ALA A 201 -4.49 -3.46 7.15
N TRP A 202 -5.31 -2.77 7.93
CA TRP A 202 -6.45 -3.35 8.65
C TRP A 202 -7.82 -3.11 8.00
N PHE A 203 -7.83 -2.76 6.71
CA PHE A 203 -9.05 -2.52 5.91
C PHE A 203 -9.97 -3.75 5.79
N GLN A 204 -9.46 -4.96 6.02
CA GLN A 204 -10.15 -6.24 5.81
C GLN A 204 -11.48 -6.38 6.59
N PHE A 205 -11.69 -5.59 7.66
CA PHE A 205 -12.95 -5.54 8.40
C PHE A 205 -14.07 -4.75 7.69
N HIS A 206 -13.77 -4.02 6.63
CA HIS A 206 -14.71 -3.13 5.92
C HIS A 206 -14.77 -3.40 4.39
N PHE A 207 -14.42 -4.61 3.93
CA PHE A 207 -14.43 -4.95 2.50
C PHE A 207 -15.86 -4.92 1.92
N ILE A 208 -16.19 -3.83 1.23
CA ILE A 208 -17.41 -3.67 0.43
C ILE A 208 -17.06 -4.02 -1.03
N PRO A 209 -17.55 -5.13 -1.60
CA PRO A 209 -17.25 -5.50 -2.99
C PRO A 209 -17.62 -4.39 -3.98
N GLY A 210 -16.64 -3.96 -4.78
CA GLY A 210 -16.80 -2.86 -5.74
C GLY A 210 -16.45 -1.46 -5.21
N SER A 211 -16.14 -1.30 -3.92
CA SER A 211 -15.52 -0.07 -3.41
C SER A 211 -14.14 0.14 -4.05
N GLN A 212 -13.86 1.36 -4.49
CA GLN A 212 -12.54 1.76 -5.03
C GLN A 212 -11.73 2.60 -4.02
N GLN A 213 -12.21 2.72 -2.77
CA GLN A 213 -11.61 3.61 -1.77
C GLN A 213 -10.19 3.19 -1.39
N ASP A 214 -9.91 1.89 -1.27
CA ASP A 214 -8.58 1.41 -0.86
C ASP A 214 -7.50 1.75 -1.90
N TYR A 215 -7.85 1.73 -3.19
CA TYR A 215 -6.97 2.20 -4.26
C TYR A 215 -6.78 3.72 -4.22
N LEU A 216 -7.84 4.51 -3.97
CA LEU A 216 -7.70 5.97 -3.80
C LEU A 216 -6.78 6.32 -2.63
N TYR A 217 -6.99 5.66 -1.49
CA TYR A 217 -6.18 5.84 -0.28
C TYR A 217 -4.72 5.43 -0.49
N VAL A 218 -4.42 4.36 -1.23
CA VAL A 218 -3.02 4.04 -1.52
C VAL A 218 -2.37 5.03 -2.49
N GLN A 219 -3.11 5.61 -3.44
CA GLN A 219 -2.58 6.72 -4.25
C GLN A 219 -2.27 7.97 -3.40
N ILE A 220 -3.09 8.26 -2.38
CA ILE A 220 -2.80 9.35 -1.42
C ILE A 220 -1.53 9.04 -0.61
N ALA A 221 -1.36 7.80 -0.13
CA ALA A 221 -0.15 7.39 0.59
C ALA A 221 1.12 7.47 -0.28
N ILE A 222 1.03 7.09 -1.56
CA ILE A 222 2.13 7.23 -2.54
C ILE A 222 2.45 8.71 -2.78
N SER A 223 1.44 9.58 -2.91
CA SER A 223 1.65 11.03 -3.04
C SER A 223 2.31 11.63 -1.80
N MET A 224 1.96 11.17 -0.60
CA MET A 224 2.65 11.58 0.64
C MET A 224 4.11 11.13 0.68
N VAL A 225 4.42 9.90 0.26
CA VAL A 225 5.80 9.40 0.18
C VAL A 225 6.67 10.28 -0.73
N ILE A 226 6.14 10.71 -1.87
CA ILE A 226 6.83 11.56 -2.86
C ILE A 226 6.98 12.99 -2.33
N ASP A 227 5.90 13.60 -1.83
CA ASP A 227 5.91 14.99 -1.34
C ASP A 227 6.72 15.16 -0.03
N LEU A 228 6.90 14.09 0.75
CA LEU A 228 7.82 14.03 1.89
C LEU A 228 9.24 13.63 1.49
N HIS A 229 9.52 13.38 0.20
CA HIS A 229 10.82 13.00 -0.34
C HIS A 229 11.45 11.72 0.29
N LEU A 230 10.62 10.79 0.79
CA LEU A 230 11.10 9.62 1.54
C LEU A 230 11.89 8.64 0.66
N ASP A 231 11.65 8.65 -0.65
CA ASP A 231 12.41 7.90 -1.67
C ASP A 231 13.84 8.45 -1.87
N GLN A 232 14.00 9.77 -1.71
CA GLN A 232 15.26 10.50 -1.85
C GLN A 232 16.05 10.47 -0.53
N GLU A 233 15.41 10.64 0.63
CA GLU A 233 16.05 10.35 1.92
C GLU A 233 16.56 8.89 1.95
N ALA A 234 15.73 7.93 1.51
CA ALA A 234 16.11 6.53 1.36
C ALA A 234 17.28 6.30 0.39
N ALA A 235 17.55 7.21 -0.56
CA ALA A 235 18.72 7.18 -1.43
C ALA A 235 19.96 7.75 -0.75
N ASP A 236 19.84 8.95 -0.15
CA ASP A 236 20.96 9.70 0.42
C ASP A 236 21.53 9.03 1.67
N LEU A 237 20.72 8.33 2.46
CA LEU A 237 21.16 7.51 3.60
C LEU A 237 22.02 6.30 3.21
N LEU A 238 21.98 5.91 1.93
CA LEU A 238 22.81 4.84 1.37
C LEU A 238 24.08 5.40 0.72
N GLY A 239 23.99 6.59 0.12
CA GLY A 239 25.13 7.30 -0.49
C GLY A 239 26.04 7.98 0.53
N GLN A 240 25.48 8.47 1.64
CA GLN A 240 26.19 9.18 2.70
C GLN A 240 25.99 8.50 4.05
N ARG A 241 27.04 8.43 4.87
CA ARG A 241 26.93 8.04 6.29
C ARG A 241 26.41 9.19 7.17
N THR A 242 25.38 9.89 6.71
CA THR A 242 24.63 10.86 7.51
C THR A 242 24.03 10.17 8.74
N ASN A 243 23.72 10.93 9.80
CA ASN A 243 23.63 10.39 11.17
C ASN A 243 22.60 9.26 11.35
N LEU A 244 23.09 8.00 11.26
CA LEU A 244 22.42 6.69 11.41
C LEU A 244 21.78 6.42 12.79
N GLY A 245 21.49 7.48 13.57
CA GLY A 245 20.91 7.42 14.91
C GLY A 245 19.65 8.28 15.08
N ASN A 246 19.16 8.96 14.04
CA ASN A 246 17.88 9.66 14.11
C ASN A 246 16.71 8.67 14.00
N ILE A 247 15.88 8.60 15.04
CA ILE A 247 14.70 7.72 15.12
C ILE A 247 13.72 8.03 13.98
N TYR A 248 13.50 9.32 13.69
CA TYR A 248 12.65 9.81 12.59
C TYR A 248 13.03 9.18 11.25
N THR A 249 14.33 9.04 10.98
CA THR A 249 14.85 8.48 9.74
C THR A 249 14.58 6.98 9.60
N ARG A 250 14.69 6.21 10.69
CA ARG A 250 14.31 4.78 10.69
C ARG A 250 12.80 4.61 10.53
N GLU A 251 12.04 5.48 11.18
CA GLU A 251 10.58 5.51 11.10
C GLU A 251 10.07 5.83 9.68
N ALA A 252 10.57 6.90 9.07
CA ALA A 252 10.30 7.27 7.68
C ALA A 252 10.65 6.13 6.71
N CYS A 253 11.80 5.48 6.93
CA CYS A 253 12.22 4.30 6.17
C CYS A 253 11.23 3.13 6.28
N ARG A 254 10.67 2.86 7.47
CA ARG A 254 9.60 1.84 7.64
C ARG A 254 8.32 2.26 6.91
N ALA A 255 7.88 3.50 7.06
CA ALA A 255 6.67 4.01 6.41
C ALA A 255 6.76 3.95 4.88
N TYR A 256 7.91 4.32 4.30
CA TYR A 256 8.21 4.18 2.87
C TYR A 256 8.06 2.74 2.39
N LEU A 257 8.68 1.78 3.09
CA LEU A 257 8.59 0.36 2.75
C LEU A 257 7.19 -0.22 2.98
N GLY A 258 6.44 0.32 3.96
CA GLY A 258 5.04 -0.02 4.20
C GLY A 258 4.11 0.48 3.09
N CYS A 259 4.39 1.66 2.54
CA CYS A 259 3.68 2.19 1.38
C CYS A 259 3.93 1.33 0.12
N TYR A 260 5.19 0.96 -0.13
CA TYR A 260 5.51 -0.02 -1.19
C TYR A 260 4.75 -1.35 -0.98
N TYR A 261 4.78 -1.88 0.26
CA TYR A 261 4.12 -3.13 0.59
C TYR A 261 2.62 -3.10 0.35
N ILE A 262 1.92 -2.11 0.90
CA ILE A 262 0.48 -1.93 0.75
C ILE A 262 0.11 -1.66 -0.72
N SER A 263 0.91 -0.87 -1.46
CA SER A 263 0.69 -0.63 -2.89
C SER A 263 0.77 -1.91 -3.69
N GLY A 264 1.78 -2.75 -3.48
CA GLY A 264 1.89 -4.05 -4.14
C GLY A 264 0.67 -4.94 -3.87
N ILE A 265 0.30 -5.13 -2.59
CA ILE A 265 -0.86 -5.97 -2.20
C ILE A 265 -2.18 -5.46 -2.81
N ILE A 266 -2.45 -4.15 -2.75
CA ILE A 266 -3.70 -3.56 -3.29
C ILE A 266 -3.72 -3.59 -4.82
N THR A 267 -2.59 -3.35 -5.49
CA THR A 267 -2.53 -3.31 -6.97
C THR A 267 -2.57 -4.71 -7.59
N MET A 268 -1.92 -5.69 -6.96
CA MET A 268 -2.03 -7.11 -7.34
C MET A 268 -3.48 -7.62 -7.19
N SER A 269 -4.14 -7.32 -6.08
CA SER A 269 -5.51 -7.81 -5.81
C SER A 269 -6.60 -7.08 -6.60
N SER A 270 -6.44 -5.79 -6.90
CA SER A 270 -7.38 -5.00 -7.71
C SER A 270 -7.10 -5.02 -9.22
N GLY A 271 -5.98 -5.62 -9.66
CA GLY A 271 -5.55 -5.65 -11.06
C GLY A 271 -5.10 -4.29 -11.62
N ARG A 272 -4.95 -3.26 -10.78
CA ARG A 272 -4.59 -1.88 -11.16
C ARG A 272 -3.07 -1.70 -11.30
N PRO A 273 -2.59 -0.65 -11.99
CA PRO A 273 -1.16 -0.34 -12.06
C PRO A 273 -0.60 0.02 -10.67
N ASN A 274 0.66 -0.37 -10.43
CA ASN A 274 1.43 0.10 -9.29
C ASN A 274 2.18 1.38 -9.69
N ASN A 275 1.91 2.48 -8.97
CA ASN A 275 2.56 3.77 -9.17
C ASN A 275 3.75 4.00 -8.22
N LEU A 276 3.99 3.09 -7.27
CA LEU A 276 5.19 3.02 -6.43
C LEU A 276 5.89 1.68 -6.70
N GLN A 277 6.54 1.60 -7.85
CA GLN A 277 7.25 0.39 -8.31
C GLN A 277 8.49 0.10 -7.47
N TYR A 278 8.94 -1.15 -7.48
CA TYR A 278 10.19 -1.55 -6.84
C TYR A 278 11.39 -0.68 -7.26
N HIS A 279 12.06 -0.06 -6.29
CA HIS A 279 13.35 0.59 -6.48
C HIS A 279 14.46 -0.08 -5.66
N LYS A 280 15.69 -0.13 -6.19
CA LYS A 280 16.83 -0.85 -5.56
C LYS A 280 17.14 -0.38 -4.14
N ASN A 281 16.88 0.90 -3.86
CA ASN A 281 17.07 1.49 -2.53
C ASN A 281 16.16 0.86 -1.47
N MET A 282 15.01 0.29 -1.85
CA MET A 282 14.05 -0.33 -0.91
C MET A 282 14.65 -1.54 -0.19
N LEU A 283 15.33 -2.46 -0.91
CA LEU A 283 16.01 -3.58 -0.23
C LEU A 283 17.18 -3.10 0.64
N SER A 284 17.95 -2.12 0.16
CA SER A 284 19.06 -1.55 0.93
C SER A 284 18.58 -0.87 2.22
N CYS A 285 17.44 -0.19 2.17
CA CYS A 285 16.72 0.36 3.33
C CYS A 285 16.27 -0.74 4.29
N ALA A 286 15.64 -1.80 3.77
CA ALA A 286 15.20 -2.93 4.60
C ALA A 286 16.38 -3.66 5.27
N VAL A 287 17.52 -3.78 4.58
CA VAL A 287 18.78 -4.30 5.15
C VAL A 287 19.35 -3.35 6.22
N MET A 288 19.26 -2.03 6.04
CA MET A 288 19.67 -1.04 7.06
C MET A 288 18.81 -1.14 8.33
N LEU A 289 17.51 -1.38 8.19
CA LEU A 289 16.63 -1.67 9.33
C LEU A 289 17.04 -2.98 10.03
N GLN A 290 17.24 -4.06 9.26
CA GLN A 290 17.63 -5.39 9.75
C GLN A 290 19.03 -5.46 10.40
N GLN A 291 19.99 -4.64 9.98
CA GLN A 291 21.35 -4.62 10.54
C GLN A 291 21.43 -4.03 11.96
N LYS A 292 20.45 -3.20 12.34
CA LYS A 292 20.34 -2.59 13.66
C LYS A 292 18.85 -2.53 14.04
N PRO A 293 18.22 -3.66 14.40
CA PRO A 293 16.81 -3.67 14.74
C PRO A 293 16.56 -2.81 15.98
N GLU A 294 15.49 -2.03 15.93
CA GLU A 294 14.93 -1.23 17.03
C GLU A 294 13.71 -1.94 17.60
N PHE A 295 12.98 -2.65 16.74
CA PHE A 295 11.92 -3.59 17.06
C PHE A 295 12.26 -4.96 16.46
N GLU A 296 11.86 -6.07 17.09
CA GLU A 296 12.09 -7.42 16.55
C GLU A 296 11.47 -7.60 15.15
N THR A 297 10.37 -6.89 14.89
CA THR A 297 9.67 -6.85 13.59
C THR A 297 10.50 -6.24 12.46
N ASP A 298 11.55 -5.45 12.75
CA ASP A 298 12.48 -4.94 11.71
C ASP A 298 13.14 -6.09 10.93
N LEU A 299 13.33 -7.25 11.58
CA LEU A 299 13.92 -8.45 10.95
C LEU A 299 13.02 -9.05 9.86
N LEU A 300 11.71 -8.83 9.92
CA LEU A 300 10.72 -9.31 8.97
C LEU A 300 10.64 -8.44 7.70
N ILE A 301 10.99 -7.15 7.80
CA ILE A 301 10.82 -6.16 6.74
C ILE A 301 11.58 -6.57 5.47
N HIS A 302 12.86 -6.90 5.57
CA HIS A 302 13.65 -7.32 4.40
C HIS A 302 13.08 -8.58 3.71
N PRO A 303 12.75 -9.67 4.44
CA PRO A 303 12.00 -10.79 3.87
C PRO A 303 10.72 -10.42 3.14
N VAL A 304 9.80 -9.64 3.73
CA VAL A 304 8.51 -9.34 3.07
C VAL A 304 8.67 -8.39 1.86
N THR A 305 9.58 -7.40 1.93
CA THR A 305 9.94 -6.58 0.75
C THR A 305 10.53 -7.44 -0.36
N LYS A 306 11.31 -8.47 -0.03
CA LYS A 306 11.92 -9.37 -1.02
C LYS A 306 10.92 -10.30 -1.68
N VAL A 307 9.98 -10.87 -0.90
CA VAL A 307 8.86 -11.67 -1.43
C VAL A 307 8.00 -10.82 -2.36
N LEU A 308 7.69 -9.58 -1.98
CA LEU A 308 6.88 -8.70 -2.82
C LEU A 308 7.59 -8.31 -4.13
N GLN A 309 8.90 -8.06 -4.11
CA GLN A 309 9.67 -7.84 -5.34
C GLN A 309 9.52 -9.02 -6.31
N PHE A 310 9.67 -10.26 -5.82
CA PHE A 310 9.49 -11.44 -6.67
C PHE A 310 8.07 -11.56 -7.22
N ALA A 311 7.05 -11.24 -6.40
CA ALA A 311 5.66 -11.24 -6.85
C ALA A 311 5.36 -10.16 -7.90
N GLU A 312 5.94 -8.97 -7.76
CA GLU A 312 5.83 -7.88 -8.72
C GLU A 312 6.50 -8.25 -10.06
N GLU A 313 7.72 -8.82 -10.04
CA GLU A 313 8.40 -9.33 -11.24
C GLU A 313 7.59 -10.42 -11.97
N VAL A 314 6.94 -11.33 -11.22
CA VAL A 314 6.04 -12.36 -11.79
C VAL A 314 4.80 -11.74 -12.42
N CYS A 315 4.15 -10.80 -11.73
CA CYS A 315 2.96 -10.10 -12.24
C CYS A 315 3.27 -9.25 -13.48
N GLU A 316 4.42 -8.57 -13.53
CA GLU A 316 4.87 -7.82 -14.70
C GLU A 316 5.15 -8.75 -15.89
N THR A 317 5.90 -9.83 -15.68
CA THR A 317 6.18 -10.83 -16.72
C THR A 317 4.88 -11.41 -17.30
N TYR A 318 3.93 -11.76 -16.45
CA TYR A 318 2.63 -12.29 -16.87
C TYR A 318 1.78 -11.27 -17.65
N ARG A 319 1.80 -9.98 -17.27
CA ARG A 319 1.17 -8.90 -18.05
C ARG A 319 1.83 -8.69 -19.42
N SER A 320 3.15 -8.89 -19.51
CA SER A 320 3.94 -8.65 -20.72
C SER A 320 3.84 -9.79 -21.75
N GLU A 321 3.91 -11.05 -21.32
CA GLU A 321 3.77 -12.21 -22.23
C GLU A 321 2.31 -12.61 -22.50
N GLY A 322 1.41 -12.34 -21.57
CA GLY A 322 0.02 -12.79 -21.61
C GLY A 322 -0.15 -14.29 -21.40
N LEU A 323 -1.41 -14.75 -21.31
CA LEU A 323 -1.80 -16.13 -20.93
C LEU A 323 -1.20 -17.28 -21.76
N HIS A 324 -0.65 -16.98 -22.94
CA HIS A 324 -0.11 -17.98 -23.89
C HIS A 324 1.34 -17.67 -24.30
N GLY A 325 2.08 -16.93 -23.48
CA GLY A 325 3.51 -16.66 -23.69
C GLY A 325 4.30 -17.96 -23.81
N PRO A 326 5.06 -18.18 -24.91
CA PRO A 326 5.80 -19.43 -25.12
C PRO A 326 6.95 -19.64 -24.13
N CYS A 327 7.36 -18.59 -23.41
CA CYS A 327 8.44 -18.63 -22.43
C CYS A 327 7.95 -18.66 -20.98
N LEU A 328 6.63 -18.58 -20.70
CA LEU A 328 6.08 -18.52 -19.33
C LEU A 328 6.61 -19.64 -18.42
N TYR A 329 6.79 -20.86 -18.94
CA TYR A 329 7.39 -21.98 -18.20
C TYR A 329 8.84 -21.70 -17.79
N ILE A 330 9.65 -21.15 -18.70
CA ILE A 330 11.07 -20.81 -18.45
C ILE A 330 11.17 -19.66 -17.44
N HIS A 331 10.25 -18.69 -17.52
CA HIS A 331 10.13 -17.64 -16.51
C HIS A 331 9.76 -18.23 -15.14
N ALA A 332 8.73 -19.09 -15.07
CA ALA A 332 8.32 -19.75 -13.84
C ALA A 332 9.44 -20.60 -13.21
N GLU A 333 10.15 -21.40 -14.01
CA GLU A 333 11.31 -22.18 -13.56
C GLU A 333 12.40 -21.28 -12.96
N ARG A 334 12.79 -20.21 -13.68
CA ARG A 334 13.75 -19.21 -13.19
C ARG A 334 13.29 -18.50 -11.91
N PHE A 335 12.00 -18.20 -11.77
CA PHE A 335 11.46 -17.56 -10.57
C PHE A 335 11.48 -18.54 -9.38
N THR A 336 11.09 -19.78 -9.58
CA THR A 336 11.16 -20.84 -8.55
C THR A 336 12.59 -21.04 -8.07
N THR A 337 13.57 -21.23 -8.96
CA THR A 337 14.98 -21.40 -8.54
C THR A 337 15.49 -20.19 -7.75
N ARG A 338 15.22 -18.96 -8.20
CA ARG A 338 15.63 -17.74 -7.47
C ARG A 338 14.97 -17.60 -6.10
N LEU A 339 13.73 -18.08 -5.95
CA LEU A 339 13.00 -18.07 -4.69
C LEU A 339 13.50 -19.17 -3.75
N GLU A 340 13.79 -20.37 -4.26
CA GLU A 340 14.36 -21.49 -3.51
C GLU A 340 15.79 -21.19 -3.03
N ASP A 341 16.67 -20.66 -3.90
CA ASP A 341 18.01 -20.18 -3.55
C ASP A 341 17.93 -19.16 -2.41
N TRP A 342 17.07 -18.15 -2.56
CA TRP A 342 16.88 -17.11 -1.55
C TRP A 342 16.30 -17.66 -0.23
N TRP A 343 15.27 -18.51 -0.29
CA TRP A 343 14.67 -19.15 0.87
C TRP A 343 15.67 -20.05 1.62
N SER A 344 16.58 -20.73 0.90
CA SER A 344 17.67 -21.51 1.48
C SER A 344 18.66 -20.64 2.26
N SER A 345 18.83 -19.37 1.86
CA SER A 345 19.74 -18.41 2.51
C SER A 345 19.19 -17.77 3.80
N LEU A 346 17.89 -17.89 4.07
CA LEU A 346 17.28 -17.36 5.31
C LEU A 346 17.70 -18.16 6.55
N SER A 347 17.65 -17.52 7.71
CA SER A 347 17.85 -18.19 9.00
C SER A 347 16.76 -19.25 9.24
N THR A 348 17.07 -20.25 10.07
CA THR A 348 16.10 -21.28 10.48
C THR A 348 14.84 -20.69 11.08
N ASP A 349 14.99 -19.62 11.84
CA ASP A 349 13.93 -19.12 12.71
C ASP A 349 12.89 -18.38 11.88
N LEU A 350 13.32 -17.55 10.92
CA LEU A 350 12.46 -16.90 9.92
C LEU A 350 11.74 -17.89 8.99
N ARG A 351 12.28 -19.10 8.80
CA ARG A 351 11.61 -20.17 8.05
C ARG A 351 10.58 -20.95 8.87
N ASN A 352 10.63 -20.85 10.20
CA ASN A 352 9.81 -21.62 11.13
C ASN A 352 8.69 -20.79 11.78
N THR A 353 8.69 -19.46 11.64
CA THR A 353 7.62 -18.55 12.10
C THR A 353 6.41 -18.54 11.16
N GLY A 354 5.74 -19.68 11.01
CA GLY A 354 4.51 -19.88 10.23
C GLY A 354 3.30 -20.22 11.08
#